data_AF-A0A2V5YUT8-F1
#
_entry.id   AF-A0A2V5YUT8-F1
#
_cell.length_a   1.000
_cell.length_b   1.000
_cell.length_c   1.000
_cell.angle_alpha   90.00
_cell.angle_beta   90.00
_cell.angle_gamma   90.00
#
_symmetry.space_group_name_H-M   'P 1'
#
loop_
_entity.id
_entity.type
_entity.pdbx_description
1 polymer ?
#
loop_
_entity_poly.entity_id
_entity_poly.type
_entity_poly.pdbx_seq_one_letter_code
_entity_poly.pdbx_strand_id
1 'polypeptide(L)'
;MMAGRPPKHQLSMRQEGANPIDLSIVNTGEADEQLGLNVTAKWSEAGLEASDALSGWSVRSENGLAVFNSVAQNGLRLPPGATRKIGWLRFDQPTNLQIEFSNQSESLR
;
A
#
# COMPACT_ATOMS: atom_id res chain seq x y z
N MET A 1 -17.39 -29.95 17.86
CA MET A 1 -16.18 -29.22 17.44
C MET A 1 -16.63 -28.03 16.61
N MET A 2 -16.47 -26.80 17.12
CA MET A 2 -16.72 -25.63 16.28
C MET A 2 -15.52 -25.50 15.34
N ALA A 3 -15.70 -25.89 14.08
CA ALA A 3 -14.75 -25.57 13.03
C ALA A 3 -14.80 -24.05 12.81
N GLY A 4 -13.99 -23.30 13.57
CA GLY A 4 -13.81 -21.88 13.33
C GLY A 4 -13.28 -21.71 11.91
N ARG A 5 -13.99 -20.96 11.07
CA ARG A 5 -13.44 -20.55 9.77
C ARG A 5 -12.15 -19.77 10.05
N PRO A 6 -11.07 -19.99 9.28
CA PRO A 6 -9.89 -19.14 9.40
C PRO A 6 -10.33 -17.69 9.12
N PRO A 7 -9.84 -16.72 9.90
CA PRO A 7 -10.20 -15.33 9.67
C PRO A 7 -9.78 -14.91 8.26
N LYS A 8 -10.60 -14.08 7.61
CA LYS A 8 -10.26 -13.56 6.28
C LYS A 8 -9.18 -12.50 6.41
N HIS A 9 -8.04 -12.76 5.82
CA HIS A 9 -6.98 -11.77 5.65
C HIS A 9 -7.23 -11.02 4.35
N GLN A 10 -7.51 -9.72 4.43
CA GLN A 10 -7.77 -8.90 3.25
C GLN A 10 -7.27 -7.47 3.45
N LEU A 11 -6.35 -7.07 2.59
CA LEU A 11 -5.90 -5.69 2.47
C LEU A 11 -6.47 -5.08 1.20
N SER A 12 -6.84 -3.81 1.28
CA SER A 12 -7.32 -3.03 0.16
C SER A 12 -6.59 -1.70 0.14
N MET A 13 -6.35 -1.17 -1.05
CA MET A 13 -5.76 0.15 -1.18
C MET A 13 -6.86 1.18 -1.35
N ARG A 14 -6.76 2.26 -0.61
CA ARG A 14 -7.61 3.42 -0.71
C ARG A 14 -6.78 4.57 -1.24
N GLN A 15 -7.20 5.04 -2.41
CA GLN A 15 -6.70 6.25 -3.04
C GLN A 15 -7.66 7.38 -2.69
N GLU A 16 -7.14 8.51 -2.25
CA GLU A 16 -7.92 9.69 -1.93
C GLU A 16 -7.29 10.92 -2.58
N GLY A 17 -8.11 11.82 -3.12
CA GLY A 17 -7.61 12.94 -3.91
C GLY A 17 -7.29 12.57 -5.37
N ALA A 18 -7.32 13.58 -6.24
CA ALA A 18 -6.99 13.43 -7.65
C ALA A 18 -5.53 13.81 -7.96
N ASN A 19 -4.99 14.80 -7.23
CA ASN A 19 -3.61 15.26 -7.33
C ASN A 19 -3.31 16.29 -6.20
N PRO A 20 -2.52 15.96 -5.15
CA PRO A 20 -1.86 14.68 -4.91
C PRO A 20 -2.87 13.56 -4.61
N ILE A 21 -2.45 12.33 -4.92
CA ILE A 21 -3.17 11.09 -4.62
C ILE A 21 -2.60 10.55 -3.31
N ASP A 22 -3.36 10.67 -2.23
CA ASP A 22 -3.09 10.06 -0.94
C ASP A 22 -3.29 8.55 -1.02
N LEU A 23 -2.29 7.80 -0.59
CA LEU A 23 -2.28 6.35 -0.60
C LEU A 23 -2.42 5.82 0.81
N SER A 24 -3.44 4.99 1.02
CA SER A 24 -3.74 4.39 2.32
C SER A 24 -4.04 2.91 2.17
N ILE A 25 -3.48 2.09 3.06
CA ILE A 25 -3.83 0.68 3.17
C ILE A 25 -4.97 0.56 4.18
N VAL A 26 -6.02 -0.16 3.81
CA VAL A 26 -7.15 -0.49 4.67
C VAL A 26 -7.16 -1.99 4.86
N ASN A 27 -7.24 -2.43 6.12
CA ASN A 27 -7.52 -3.83 6.39
C ASN A 27 -9.04 -4.04 6.34
N THR A 28 -9.51 -4.65 5.25
CA THR A 28 -10.91 -5.02 5.05
C THR A 28 -11.20 -6.45 5.51
N GLY A 29 -10.19 -7.15 6.02
CA GLY A 29 -10.29 -8.46 6.60
C GLY A 29 -10.84 -8.48 8.02
N GLU A 30 -10.80 -9.66 8.61
CA GLU A 30 -11.33 -10.00 9.94
C GLU A 30 -10.20 -10.28 10.96
N ALA A 31 -8.93 -10.30 10.52
CA ALA A 31 -7.75 -10.50 11.36
C ALA A 31 -6.78 -9.32 11.24
N ASP A 32 -5.88 -9.17 12.22
CA ASP A 32 -4.76 -8.24 12.13
C ASP A 32 -3.81 -8.64 10.98
N GLU A 33 -3.53 -7.67 10.11
CA GLU A 33 -2.67 -7.87 8.95
C GLU A 33 -1.32 -7.22 9.17
N GLN A 34 -0.26 -7.93 8.82
CA GLN A 34 1.10 -7.41 8.96
C GLN A 34 1.46 -6.59 7.71
N LEU A 35 1.73 -5.31 7.89
CA LEU A 35 2.15 -4.39 6.82
C LEU A 35 3.64 -4.58 6.46
N GLY A 36 4.05 -5.83 6.24
CA GLY A 36 5.37 -6.23 5.73
C GLY A 36 5.31 -6.55 4.23
N LEU A 37 4.56 -5.76 3.47
CA LEU A 37 4.35 -5.92 2.05
C LEU A 37 4.83 -4.68 1.28
N ASN A 38 5.18 -4.91 0.02
CA ASN A 38 5.61 -3.84 -0.87
C ASN A 38 4.39 -3.39 -1.67
N VAL A 39 4.12 -2.09 -1.67
CA VAL A 39 3.04 -1.51 -2.47
C VAL A 39 3.66 -0.88 -3.69
N THR A 40 3.36 -1.42 -4.86
CA THR A 40 3.85 -0.88 -6.13
C THR A 40 2.74 -0.10 -6.79
N ALA A 41 2.95 1.20 -6.96
CA ALA A 41 2.10 2.09 -7.70
C ALA A 41 2.66 2.25 -9.12
N LYS A 42 1.88 1.96 -10.15
CA LYS A 42 2.25 2.09 -11.56
C LYS A 42 1.31 3.07 -12.23
N TRP A 43 1.84 3.91 -13.10
CA TRP A 43 1.05 4.84 -13.90
C TRP A 43 1.62 4.90 -15.31
N SER A 44 0.79 5.32 -16.26
CA SER A 44 1.19 5.49 -17.65
C SER A 44 1.00 6.96 -18.04
N GLU A 45 1.94 7.46 -18.85
CA GLU A 45 1.85 8.75 -19.55
C GLU A 45 1.92 10.02 -18.67
N ALA A 46 1.92 9.91 -17.34
CA ALA A 46 2.05 11.04 -16.44
C ALA A 46 3.46 11.18 -15.84
N GLY A 47 3.97 12.41 -15.81
CA GLY A 47 5.16 12.77 -15.05
C GLY A 47 4.87 12.80 -13.57
N LEU A 48 5.65 12.08 -12.77
CA LEU A 48 5.61 12.24 -11.32
C LEU A 48 6.33 13.54 -10.95
N GLU A 49 5.61 14.51 -10.41
CA GLU A 49 6.19 15.76 -9.93
C GLU A 49 6.84 15.57 -8.57
N ALA A 50 6.13 14.92 -7.64
CA ALA A 50 6.59 14.73 -6.28
C ALA A 50 6.01 13.44 -5.70
N SER A 51 6.77 12.83 -4.81
CA SER A 51 6.29 11.71 -4.00
C SER A 51 6.85 11.85 -2.61
N ASP A 52 6.07 11.42 -1.63
CA ASP A 52 6.49 11.43 -0.24
C ASP A 52 5.92 10.22 0.49
N ALA A 53 6.73 9.67 1.39
CA ALA A 53 6.34 8.55 2.23
C ALA A 53 6.13 9.02 3.66
N LEU A 54 5.06 8.53 4.28
CA LEU A 54 4.78 8.84 5.67
C LEU A 54 5.65 8.02 6.61
N SER A 55 5.73 8.46 7.86
CA SER A 55 6.60 7.88 8.88
C SER A 55 6.40 6.36 9.01
N GLY A 56 7.49 5.61 8.83
CA GLY A 56 7.50 4.14 8.80
C GLY A 56 7.49 3.53 7.39
N TRP A 57 7.39 4.35 6.35
CA TRP A 57 7.44 3.96 4.95
C TRP A 57 8.55 4.70 4.22
N SER A 58 9.07 4.07 3.17
CA SER A 58 9.97 4.68 2.20
C SER A 58 9.36 4.52 0.82
N VAL A 59 9.37 5.59 0.04
CA VAL A 59 8.96 5.57 -1.36
C VAL A 59 10.19 5.60 -2.24
N ARG A 60 10.24 4.71 -3.22
CA ARG A 60 11.19 4.78 -4.32
C ARG A 60 10.40 4.97 -5.60
N SER A 61 10.43 6.16 -6.15
CA SER A 61 9.84 6.49 -7.44
C SER A 61 10.87 6.32 -8.57
N GLU A 62 10.42 5.73 -9.66
CA GLU A 62 11.14 5.58 -10.92
C GLU A 62 10.20 5.95 -12.09
N ASN A 63 10.69 5.95 -13.33
CA ASN A 63 9.87 6.37 -14.47
C ASN A 63 8.65 5.44 -14.66
N GLY A 64 7.45 5.94 -14.31
CA GLY A 64 6.19 5.21 -14.44
C GLY A 64 5.83 4.28 -13.29
N LEU A 65 6.62 4.26 -12.21
CA LEU A 65 6.35 3.41 -11.05
C LEU A 65 6.88 4.00 -9.73
N ALA A 66 6.21 3.73 -8.61
CA ALA A 66 6.67 4.06 -7.27
C ALA A 66 6.44 2.86 -6.34
N VAL A 67 7.50 2.43 -5.66
CA VAL A 67 7.45 1.32 -4.72
C VAL A 67 7.51 1.88 -3.30
N PHE A 68 6.44 1.69 -2.56
CA PHE A 68 6.38 1.96 -1.13
C PHE A 68 6.78 0.70 -0.36
N ASN A 69 7.83 0.81 0.42
CA ASN A 69 8.34 -0.25 1.28
C ASN A 69 8.15 0.14 2.73
N SER A 70 7.68 -0.80 3.54
CA SER A 70 7.61 -0.63 4.98
C SER A 70 9.03 -0.68 5.56
N VAL A 71 9.47 0.42 6.17
CA VAL A 71 10.79 0.53 6.83
C VAL A 71 10.68 0.12 8.30
N ALA A 72 9.45 0.06 8.82
CA ALA A 72 9.18 -0.43 10.15
C ALA A 72 9.57 -1.91 10.25
N GLN A 73 10.79 -2.15 10.74
CA GLN A 73 11.38 -3.49 10.88
C GLN A 73 10.54 -4.43 11.77
N ASN A 74 9.68 -3.86 12.61
CA ASN A 74 8.69 -4.59 13.37
C ASN A 74 7.31 -4.46 12.73
N GLY A 75 7.00 -5.41 11.84
CA GLY A 75 5.66 -5.88 11.49
C GLY A 75 4.50 -4.99 11.94
N LEU A 76 4.33 -3.86 11.27
CA LEU A 76 3.32 -2.88 11.63
C LEU A 76 1.96 -3.54 11.43
N ARG A 77 1.28 -3.92 12.51
CA ARG A 77 -0.01 -4.63 12.44
C ARG A 77 -1.12 -3.64 12.22
N LEU A 78 -1.91 -3.88 11.18
CA LEU A 78 -3.11 -3.13 10.89
C LEU A 78 -4.31 -3.92 11.40
N PRO A 79 -5.01 -3.47 12.45
CA PRO A 79 -6.21 -4.15 12.91
C PRO A 79 -7.31 -4.13 11.84
N PRO A 80 -8.26 -5.08 11.87
CA PRO A 80 -9.37 -5.11 10.93
C PRO A 80 -10.21 -3.83 11.02
N GLY A 81 -10.56 -3.28 9.86
CA GLY A 81 -11.24 -1.98 9.73
C GLY A 81 -10.35 -0.75 9.90
N ALA A 82 -9.08 -0.92 10.29
CA ALA A 82 -8.15 0.20 10.41
C ALA A 82 -7.57 0.61 9.06
N THR A 83 -7.27 1.90 8.96
CA THR A 83 -6.64 2.52 7.79
C THR A 83 -5.28 3.09 8.19
N ARG A 84 -4.28 2.86 7.35
CA ARG A 84 -2.93 3.41 7.51
C ARG A 84 -2.51 4.12 6.26
N LYS A 85 -2.24 5.42 6.36
CA LYS A 85 -1.64 6.18 5.28
C LYS A 85 -0.18 5.77 5.10
N ILE A 86 0.25 5.56 3.86
CA ILE A 86 1.61 5.14 3.51
C ILE A 86 2.41 6.27 2.85
N GLY A 87 1.73 7.20 2.20
CA GLY A 87 2.35 8.30 1.47
C GLY A 87 1.38 8.92 0.48
N TRP A 88 1.92 9.78 -0.39
CA TRP A 88 1.17 10.40 -1.46
C TRP A 88 2.03 10.57 -2.71
N LEU A 89 1.38 10.61 -3.87
CA LEU A 89 2.01 10.83 -5.17
C LEU A 89 1.35 12.03 -5.85
N ARG A 90 2.15 12.95 -6.35
CA ARG A 90 1.70 14.10 -7.13
C ARG A 90 2.20 13.96 -8.56
N PHE A 91 1.28 14.12 -9.49
CA PHE A 91 1.53 14.03 -10.92
C PHE A 91 1.38 15.40 -11.57
N ASP A 92 2.01 15.58 -12.73
CA ASP A 92 1.84 16.80 -13.53
C ASP A 92 0.39 16.93 -14.04
N GLN A 93 -0.23 15.79 -14.33
CA GLN A 93 -1.60 15.68 -14.83
C GLN A 93 -2.35 14.54 -14.11
N PRO A 94 -3.69 14.65 -13.97
CA PRO A 94 -4.49 13.58 -13.38
C PRO A 94 -4.34 12.29 -14.21
N THR A 95 -3.87 11.22 -13.56
CA THR A 95 -3.64 9.92 -14.19
C THR A 95 -4.27 8.81 -13.36
N ASN A 96 -4.52 7.69 -14.03
CA ASN A 96 -5.03 6.51 -13.34
C ASN A 96 -3.88 5.72 -12.73
N LEU A 97 -3.82 5.74 -11.39
CA LEU A 97 -2.80 5.05 -10.64
C LEU A 97 -3.21 3.59 -10.39
N GLN A 98 -2.46 2.65 -10.96
CA GLN A 98 -2.63 1.23 -10.70
C GLN A 98 -1.80 0.83 -9.50
N ILE A 99 -2.38 0.03 -8.60
CA ILE A 99 -1.72 -0.37 -7.36
C ILE A 99 -1.70 -1.87 -7.29
N GLU A 100 -0.52 -2.39 -7.00
CA GLU A 100 -0.28 -3.81 -6.81
C GLU A 100 0.34 -4.04 -5.43
N PHE A 101 -0.20 -5.03 -4.73
CA PHE A 101 0.37 -5.53 -3.49
C PHE A 101 1.27 -6.70 -3.81
N SER A 102 2.51 -6.65 -3.33
CA SER A 102 3.43 -7.78 -3.37
C SER A 102 3.76 -8.19 -1.95
N ASN A 103 3.28 -9.37 -1.56
CA ASN A 103 3.69 -9.97 -0.29
C ASN A 103 5.18 -10.31 -0.38
N GLN A 104 5.97 -9.84 0.57
CA GLN A 104 7.35 -10.33 0.76
C GLN A 104 7.38 -11.83 1.15
N SER A 105 6.20 -12.42 1.39
CA SER A 105 5.98 -13.82 1.78
C SER A 105 6.07 -14.82 0.62
N GLU A 106 6.10 -14.39 -0.65
CA GLU A 106 6.39 -15.29 -1.78
C GLU A 106 7.91 -15.42 -1.98
N SER A 107 8.58 -15.92 -0.94
CA SER A 107 9.92 -16.49 -1.03
C SER A 107 9.95 -17.71 -0.14
N LEU A 108 9.31 -18.78 -0.63
CA LEU A 108 9.78 -20.16 -0.61
C LEU A 108 8.61 -21.07 -1.02
N ARG A 109 8.63 -21.58 -2.24
CA ARG A 109 8.24 -22.96 -2.51
C ARG A 109 9.00 -23.48 -3.72
#